data_AF-A0A520P049-F1
#
_entry.id   AF-A0A520P049-F1
#
_cell.length_a   1.000
_cell.length_b   1.000
_cell.length_c   1.000
_cell.angle_alpha   90.00
_cell.angle_beta   90.00
_cell.angle_gamma   90.00
#
_symmetry.space_group_name_H-M   'P 1'
#
loop_
_entity.id
_entity.type
_entity.pdbx_description
1 polymer ?
#
loop_
_entity_poly.entity_id
_entity_poly.type
_entity_poly.pdbx_seq_one_letter_code
_entity_poly.pdbx_strand_id
1 'polypeptide(L)'
;MADGGKLADVAKMSFEDALEELEDIVRTLDDGKGKLEDAITAYERGTKLKAHCEKKLKAAQAKVETISLSADGEVAAEPADIE
;
A
#
# COMPACT_ATOMS: atom_id res chain seq x y z
N MET A 1 -10.37 -25.15 6.87
CA MET A 1 -9.22 -24.61 7.62
C MET A 1 -9.46 -23.13 7.79
N ALA A 2 -9.64 -22.63 9.02
CA ALA A 2 -9.72 -21.19 9.29
C ALA A 2 -8.29 -20.71 9.55
N ASP A 3 -7.67 -20.11 8.54
CA ASP A 3 -6.27 -19.72 8.61
C ASP A 3 -6.10 -18.48 9.51
N GLY A 4 -5.41 -18.70 10.62
CA GLY A 4 -5.09 -17.69 11.64
C GLY A 4 -4.02 -16.68 11.21
N GLY A 5 -3.82 -16.43 9.93
CA GLY A 5 -2.85 -15.47 9.40
C GLY A 5 -3.26 -13.99 9.50
N LYS A 6 -4.54 -13.68 9.78
CA LYS A 6 -5.11 -12.33 9.61
C LYS A 6 -4.78 -11.31 10.73
N LEU A 7 -3.64 -11.45 11.40
CA LEU A 7 -3.11 -10.53 12.42
C LEU A 7 -1.73 -9.97 12.05
N ALA A 8 -1.27 -10.19 10.82
CA ALA A 8 -0.04 -9.58 10.34
C ALA A 8 -0.14 -8.05 10.41
N ASP A 9 0.94 -7.43 10.90
CA ASP A 9 1.06 -5.98 10.99
C ASP A 9 1.10 -5.40 9.56
N VAL A 10 0.07 -4.63 9.19
CA VAL A 10 -0.13 -4.10 7.83
C VAL A 10 1.12 -3.37 7.32
N ALA A 11 1.86 -2.68 8.21
CA ALA A 11 3.05 -1.94 7.84
C ALA A 11 4.19 -2.83 7.31
N LYS A 12 4.18 -4.13 7.62
CA LYS A 12 5.20 -5.10 7.19
C LYS A 12 4.80 -5.88 5.94
N MET A 13 3.56 -5.77 5.47
CA MET A 13 3.06 -6.55 4.33
C MET A 13 3.66 -6.08 3.00
N SER A 14 3.80 -7.00 2.04
CA SER A 14 4.06 -6.70 0.62
C SER A 14 2.95 -5.84 0.02
N PHE A 15 3.17 -5.27 -1.17
CA PHE A 15 2.05 -4.63 -1.88
C PHE A 15 1.03 -5.69 -2.32
N GLU A 16 1.51 -6.79 -2.93
CA GLU A 16 0.65 -7.89 -3.39
C GLU A 16 -0.16 -8.51 -2.25
N ASP A 17 0.48 -8.88 -1.13
CA ASP A 17 -0.23 -9.45 0.02
C ASP A 17 -1.30 -8.50 0.59
N ALA A 18 -1.00 -7.21 0.66
CA ALA A 18 -1.93 -6.22 1.19
C ALA A 18 -3.11 -5.98 0.25
N LEU A 19 -2.88 -6.10 -1.07
CA LEU A 19 -3.91 -5.99 -2.08
C LEU A 19 -4.82 -7.22 -2.07
N GLU A 20 -4.25 -8.43 -2.06
CA GLU A 20 -5.01 -9.68 -2.00
C GLU A 20 -5.93 -9.70 -0.78
N GLU A 21 -5.41 -9.34 0.39
CA GLU A 21 -6.21 -9.33 1.62
C GLU A 21 -7.32 -8.27 1.58
N LEU A 22 -7.07 -7.13 0.92
CA LEU A 22 -8.07 -6.07 0.73
C LEU A 22 -9.19 -6.54 -0.20
N GLU A 23 -8.86 -7.23 -1.29
CA GLU A 23 -9.84 -7.82 -2.22
C GLU A 23 -10.74 -8.84 -1.51
N ASP A 24 -10.16 -9.68 -0.65
CA ASP A 24 -10.91 -10.67 0.14
C ASP A 24 -11.85 -10.00 1.15
N ILE A 25 -11.41 -8.90 1.77
CA ILE A 25 -12.25 -8.06 2.65
C ILE A 25 -13.42 -7.45 1.88
N VAL A 26 -13.16 -6.85 0.72
CA VAL A 26 -14.20 -6.23 -0.12
C VAL A 26 -15.22 -7.27 -0.52
N ARG A 27 -14.77 -8.44 -0.97
CA ARG A 27 -15.66 -9.56 -1.33
C ARG A 27 -16.52 -10.01 -0.15
N THR A 28 -15.94 -10.11 1.04
CA THR A 28 -16.68 -10.48 2.27
C THR A 28 -17.76 -9.46 2.61
N LEU A 29 -17.45 -8.16 2.48
CA LEU A 29 -18.40 -7.08 2.73
C LEU A 29 -19.53 -7.04 1.69
N ASP A 30 -19.21 -7.29 0.41
CA ASP A 30 -20.17 -7.32 -0.69
C ASP A 30 -21.15 -8.51 -0.58
N ASP A 31 -20.67 -9.68 -0.16
CA ASP A 31 -21.50 -10.86 0.08
C ASP A 31 -22.55 -10.63 1.19
N GLY A 32 -22.39 -9.58 2.02
CA GLY A 32 -23.32 -9.21 3.09
C GLY A 32 -23.47 -10.26 4.19
N LYS A 33 -22.54 -11.23 4.25
CA LYS A 33 -22.55 -12.34 5.19
C LYS A 33 -21.68 -11.99 6.40
N GLY A 34 -22.29 -11.93 7.58
CA GLY A 34 -21.57 -11.72 8.84
C GLY A 34 -22.39 -10.93 9.85
N LYS A 35 -21.86 -10.78 11.07
CA LYS A 35 -22.44 -9.86 12.03
C LYS A 35 -21.97 -8.44 11.71
N LEU A 36 -22.73 -7.45 12.16
CA LEU A 36 -22.37 -6.04 12.00
C LEU A 36 -20.96 -5.74 12.55
N GLU A 37 -20.59 -6.36 13.66
CA GLU A 37 -19.28 -6.22 14.31
C GLU A 37 -18.13 -6.73 13.42
N ASP A 38 -18.34 -7.85 12.72
CA ASP A 38 -17.37 -8.39 11.77
C ASP A 38 -17.20 -7.46 10.56
N ALA A 39 -18.31 -6.89 10.08
CA ALA A 39 -18.28 -5.94 8.97
C ALA A 39 -17.52 -4.65 9.32
N ILE A 40 -17.71 -4.13 10.54
CA ILE A 40 -16.97 -2.97 11.04
C ILE A 40 -15.47 -3.29 11.11
N THR A 41 -15.11 -4.45 11.68
CA THR A 41 -13.71 -4.89 11.80
C THR A 41 -13.06 -5.06 10.42
N ALA A 42 -13.78 -5.68 9.48
CA ALA A 42 -13.32 -5.86 8.10
C ALA A 42 -13.11 -4.52 7.40
N TYR A 43 -14.03 -3.56 7.56
CA TYR A 43 -13.89 -2.21 7.03
C TYR A 43 -12.68 -1.48 7.61
N GLU A 44 -12.51 -1.47 8.93
CA GLU A 44 -11.35 -0.85 9.58
C GLU A 44 -10.02 -1.43 9.07
N ARG A 45 -9.94 -2.74 8.93
CA ARG A 45 -8.77 -3.40 8.35
C ARG A 45 -8.56 -3.02 6.90
N GLY A 46 -9.62 -3.00 6.09
CA GLY A 46 -9.60 -2.56 4.70
C GLY A 46 -9.06 -1.15 4.53
N THR A 47 -9.44 -0.20 5.40
CA THR A 47 -8.93 1.17 5.34
C THR A 47 -7.42 1.25 5.60
N LYS A 48 -6.89 0.42 6.52
CA LYS A 48 -5.45 0.34 6.81
C LYS A 48 -4.67 -0.24 5.62
N LEU A 49 -5.18 -1.32 5.03
CA LEU A 49 -4.58 -1.94 3.84
C LEU A 49 -4.56 -0.97 2.66
N LYS A 50 -5.69 -0.28 2.39
CA LYS A 50 -5.78 0.76 1.35
C LYS A 50 -4.69 1.82 1.54
N ALA A 51 -4.57 2.39 2.75
CA ALA A 51 -3.59 3.43 3.04
C ALA A 51 -2.14 2.92 2.83
N HIS A 52 -1.85 1.66 3.18
CA HIS A 52 -0.55 1.05 2.94
C HIS A 52 -0.25 0.87 1.45
N CYS A 53 -1.21 0.36 0.68
CA CYS A 53 -1.10 0.22 -0.76
C CYS A 53 -0.83 1.58 -1.44
N GLU A 54 -1.59 2.62 -1.08
CA GLU A 54 -1.38 3.98 -1.59
C GLU A 54 0.02 4.51 -1.26
N LYS A 55 0.51 4.28 -0.03
CA LYS A 55 1.86 4.67 0.37
C LYS A 55 2.93 3.98 -0.47
N LYS A 56 2.78 2.68 -0.74
CA LYS A 56 3.72 1.92 -1.57
C LYS A 56 3.71 2.37 -3.02
N LEU A 57 2.53 2.61 -3.59
CA LEU A 57 2.40 3.14 -4.96
C LEU A 57 3.05 4.52 -5.09
N LYS A 58 2.82 5.41 -4.12
CA LYS A 58 3.46 6.73 -4.10
C LYS A 58 4.99 6.64 -4.03
N ALA A 59 5.52 5.73 -3.21
CA ALA A 59 6.97 5.51 -3.14
C ALA A 59 7.54 4.95 -4.44
N ALA A 60 6.83 4.03 -5.09
CA ALA A 60 7.22 3.50 -6.39
C ALA A 60 7.20 4.58 -7.48
N GLN A 61 6.16 5.41 -7.52
CA GLN A 61 6.03 6.52 -8.45
C GLN A 61 7.20 7.52 -8.30
N ALA A 62 7.50 7.97 -7.08
CA ALA A 62 8.59 8.90 -6.82
C ALA A 62 9.96 8.34 -7.26
N LYS A 63 10.15 7.02 -7.12
CA LYS A 63 11.36 6.33 -7.58
C LYS A 63 11.44 6.31 -9.10
N VAL A 64 10.34 6.05 -9.80
CA VAL A 64 10.27 6.11 -11.27
C VAL A 64 10.56 7.51 -11.77
N GLU A 65 9.93 8.53 -11.17
CA GLU A 65 10.16 9.94 -11.52
C GLU A 65 11.64 10.31 -11.40
N THR A 66 12.29 9.94 -10.29
CA THR A 66 13.72 10.19 -10.08
C THR A 66 14.60 9.55 -11.15
N ILE A 67 14.29 8.31 -11.55
CA ILE A 67 15.03 7.59 -12.61
C ILE A 67 14.79 8.26 -13.96
N SER A 68 13.56 8.66 -14.27
CA SER A 68 13.22 9.35 -15.52
C SER A 68 13.92 10.71 -15.64
N LEU A 69 13.95 11.52 -14.57
CA LEU A 69 14.69 12.78 -14.55
C LEU A 69 16.21 12.56 -14.76
N SER A 70 16.76 11.48 -14.20
CA SER A 70 18.17 11.12 -14.39
C SER A 70 18.49 10.63 -15.80
N ALA A 71 17.53 9.98 -16.47
CA ALA A 71 17.70 9.44 -17.81
C ALA A 71 17.52 10.49 -18.92
N ASP A 72 16.69 11.51 -18.69
CA ASP A 72 16.48 12.64 -19.62
C ASP A 72 17.59 13.70 -19.55
N GLY A 73 18.55 13.54 -18.64
CA GLY A 73 19.84 14.22 -18.72
C GLY A 73 19.84 15.68 -18.27
N GLU A 74 19.08 16.04 -17.23
CA GLU A 74 19.29 17.34 -16.57
C GLU A 74 19.17 17.22 -15.04
N VAL A 75 20.32 17.12 -14.37
CA VAL A 75 20.52 17.77 -13.07
C VAL A 75 21.50 18.92 -13.30
N ALA A 76 20.97 20.10 -13.59
CA ALA A 76 21.64 21.36 -13.28
C ALA A 76 21.31 21.68 -11.80
N ALA A 77 22.21 22.01 -10.89
CA ALA A 77 23.65 22.15 -10.94
C ALA A 77 24.20 21.85 -9.53
N GLU A 78 25.34 21.20 -9.43
CA GLU A 78 26.27 21.42 -8.33
C GLU A 78 27.53 22.06 -8.91
N PRO A 79 27.76 23.37 -8.73
CA PRO A 79 29.10 23.84 -8.45
C PRO A 79 29.31 23.72 -6.93
N ALA A 80 30.12 22.74 -6.58
CA ALA A 80 30.87 22.73 -5.34
C ALA A 80 31.64 24.05 -5.17
N ASP A 81 31.72 24.52 -3.93
CA ASP A 81 32.72 25.43 -3.36
C ASP A 81 33.16 26.61 -4.24
N ILE A 82 32.64 27.80 -3.95
CA ILE A 82 33.41 29.03 -4.12
C ILE A 82 33.47 29.72 -2.74
N GLU A 83 34.69 30.06 -2.35
CA GLU A 83 35.16 30.61 -1.06
C GLU A 83 34.26 31.64 -0.35
#